data_AF-A0A9N9T2W6-F1
#
_entry.id   AF-A0A9N9T2W6-F1
#
_cell.length_a   1.000
_cell.length_b   1.000
_cell.length_c   1.000
_cell.angle_alpha   90.00
_cell.angle_beta   90.00
_cell.angle_gamma   90.00
#
_symmetry.space_group_name_H-M   'P 1'
#
loop_
_entity.id
_entity.type
_entity.pdbx_description
1 polymer ?
#
loop_
_entity_poly.entity_id
_entity_poly.type
_entity_poly.pdbx_seq_one_letter_code
_entity_poly.pdbx_strand_id
1 'polypeptide(L)'
;MAALSYLLIYGMLHHFVLDDSMYKGKCTVTQFDEASKVREECLKSITGALDLVNTKEIPVASPISFARKQCTLKTQINGCVEKANEIVKDCFDTTQNHAIDVWKKIDTEIYDYLCGNKGRVSFTYYRRESTCWKDGVGNASATCIKNNIKSELPLYDIAKLQDHCSEFSGYEKCMTEDIPKTCPQDTITILLPIIKSIKNGICNDIVPGQDDYKQFFKQALSGDFMF
;
A
#
# COMPACT_ATOMS: atom_id res chain seq x y z
N MET A 1 -9.56 8.08 11.44
CA MET A 1 -8.41 7.66 10.62
C MET A 1 -8.93 6.67 9.60
N ALA A 2 -8.69 6.88 8.30
CA ALA A 2 -8.75 5.75 7.37
C ALA A 2 -7.76 4.73 7.94
N ALA A 3 -8.21 3.51 8.26
CA ALA A 3 -7.33 2.56 8.92
C ALA A 3 -6.12 2.32 8.01
N LEU A 4 -4.91 2.35 8.56
CA LEU A 4 -3.63 2.10 7.86
C LEU A 4 -3.72 0.86 6.94
N SER A 5 -4.55 -0.11 7.32
CA SER A 5 -4.94 -1.27 6.53
C SER A 5 -5.57 -0.97 5.17
N TYR A 6 -6.44 0.03 5.06
CA TYR A 6 -6.98 0.46 3.76
C TYR A 6 -5.89 1.04 2.86
N LEU A 7 -4.96 1.80 3.43
CA LEU A 7 -3.84 2.40 2.71
C LEU A 7 -2.82 1.34 2.23
N LEU A 8 -2.54 0.34 3.08
CA LEU A 8 -1.80 -0.89 2.73
C LEU A 8 -2.42 -1.59 1.52
N ILE A 9 -3.75 -1.68 1.48
CA ILE A 9 -4.48 -2.38 0.42
C ILE A 9 -4.56 -1.57 -0.88
N TYR A 10 -4.50 -0.23 -0.83
CA TYR A 10 -4.56 0.59 -2.05
C TYR A 10 -3.24 0.64 -2.83
N GLY A 11 -2.12 0.21 -2.22
CA GLY A 11 -0.79 0.33 -2.82
C GLY A 11 -0.36 1.80 -2.96
N MET A 12 -0.58 2.60 -1.90
CA MET A 12 -0.25 4.03 -1.84
C MET A 12 0.49 4.41 -0.54
N LEU A 13 1.16 3.46 0.12
CA LEU A 13 1.88 3.73 1.36
C LEU A 13 3.10 4.63 1.20
N HIS A 14 3.79 4.59 0.06
CA HIS A 14 4.94 5.46 -0.19
C HIS A 14 4.57 6.95 -0.08
N HIS A 15 3.31 7.32 -0.32
CA HIS A 15 2.81 8.69 -0.15
C HIS A 15 2.87 9.11 1.32
N PHE A 16 2.48 8.21 2.22
CA PHE A 16 2.49 8.43 3.66
C PHE A 16 3.90 8.39 4.23
N VAL A 17 4.76 7.51 3.71
CA VAL A 17 6.16 7.45 4.13
C VAL A 17 6.91 8.70 3.70
N LEU A 18 6.61 9.25 2.52
CA LEU A 18 7.13 10.56 2.13
C LEU A 18 6.67 11.64 3.13
N ASP A 19 5.37 11.68 3.45
CA ASP A 19 4.82 12.68 4.38
C ASP A 19 5.46 12.57 5.78
N ASP A 20 5.53 11.38 6.35
CA ASP A 20 6.16 11.14 7.65
C ASP A 20 7.67 11.45 7.62
N SER A 21 8.36 11.11 6.52
CA SER A 21 9.77 11.45 6.34
C SER A 21 10.01 12.96 6.31
N MET A 22 9.09 13.74 5.73
CA MET A 22 9.19 15.20 5.79
C MET A 22 9.00 15.76 7.22
N TYR A 23 8.12 15.17 8.02
CA TYR A 23 7.94 15.57 9.42
C TYR A 23 9.12 15.19 10.32
N LYS A 24 9.82 14.10 10.01
CA LYS A 24 10.93 13.57 10.83
C LYS A 24 12.32 13.97 10.32
N GLY A 25 12.42 14.33 9.05
CA GLY A 25 13.66 14.71 8.38
C GLY A 25 14.09 16.13 8.71
N LYS A 26 15.05 16.64 7.92
CA LYS A 26 15.62 17.99 8.12
C LYS A 26 14.92 19.06 7.26
N CYS A 27 13.72 18.79 6.76
CA CYS A 27 13.03 19.75 5.91
C CYS A 27 12.68 21.01 6.68
N THR A 28 12.90 22.15 6.04
CA THR A 28 12.31 23.40 6.48
C THR A 28 10.81 23.40 6.19
N VAL A 29 10.04 24.20 6.94
CA VAL A 29 8.61 24.40 6.69
C VAL A 29 8.37 24.85 5.24
N THR A 30 9.22 25.71 4.69
CA THR A 30 9.12 26.18 3.29
C THR A 30 9.24 25.03 2.28
N GLN A 31 10.20 24.11 2.46
CA GLN A 31 10.35 22.96 1.57
C GLN A 31 9.15 22.00 1.67
N PHE A 32 8.63 21.79 2.87
CA PHE A 32 7.43 20.97 3.09
C PHE A 32 6.20 21.57 2.40
N ASP A 33 5.98 22.89 2.56
CA ASP A 33 4.87 23.61 1.95
C ASP A 33 4.98 23.59 0.41
N GLU A 34 6.19 23.76 -0.12
CA GLU A 34 6.44 23.69 -1.56
C GLU A 34 6.17 22.29 -2.12
N ALA A 35 6.68 21.23 -1.49
CA ALA A 35 6.43 19.87 -1.91
C ALA A 35 4.94 19.50 -1.84
N SER A 36 4.26 19.92 -0.76
CA SER A 36 2.81 19.72 -0.60
C SER A 36 2.02 20.43 -1.69
N LYS A 37 2.38 21.69 -1.99
CA LYS A 37 1.75 22.49 -3.05
C LYS A 37 1.96 21.85 -4.42
N VAL A 38 3.19 21.46 -4.76
CA VAL A 38 3.52 20.83 -6.06
C VAL A 38 2.77 19.51 -6.23
N ARG A 39 2.67 18.69 -5.17
CA ARG A 39 1.86 17.47 -5.18
C ARG A 39 0.39 17.77 -5.44
N GLU A 40 -0.18 18.71 -4.69
CA GLU A 40 -1.60 19.04 -4.75
C GLU A 40 -1.98 19.65 -6.11
N GLU A 41 -1.21 20.59 -6.63
CA GLU A 41 -1.43 21.19 -7.96
C GLU A 41 -1.32 20.14 -9.07
N CYS A 42 -0.36 19.23 -8.98
CA CYS A 42 -0.25 18.11 -9.91
C CYS A 42 -1.48 17.20 -9.85
N LEU A 43 -1.94 16.80 -8.66
CA LEU A 43 -3.12 15.94 -8.50
C LEU A 43 -4.40 16.61 -9.00
N LYS A 44 -4.57 17.92 -8.77
CA LYS A 44 -5.72 18.71 -9.28
C LYS A 44 -5.78 18.76 -10.80
N SER A 45 -4.64 18.66 -11.47
CA SER A 45 -4.59 18.65 -12.93
C SER A 45 -5.05 17.33 -13.57
N ILE A 46 -5.23 16.27 -12.77
CA ILE A 46 -5.62 14.93 -13.23
C ILE A 46 -7.04 14.64 -12.74
N THR A 47 -8.00 14.52 -13.66
CA THR A 47 -9.41 14.26 -13.34
C THR A 47 -9.58 13.02 -12.45
N GLY A 48 -10.09 13.22 -11.24
CA GLY A 48 -10.39 12.16 -10.27
C GLY A 48 -9.20 11.62 -9.47
N ALA A 49 -7.98 12.13 -9.67
CA ALA A 49 -6.81 11.71 -8.90
C ALA A 49 -6.84 12.20 -7.45
N LEU A 50 -7.20 13.48 -7.24
CA LEU A 50 -7.30 14.06 -5.90
C LEU A 50 -8.35 13.34 -5.04
N ASP A 51 -9.51 13.02 -5.63
CA ASP A 51 -10.57 12.26 -4.94
C ASP A 51 -10.08 10.87 -4.54
N LEU A 52 -9.33 10.20 -5.42
CA LEU A 52 -8.82 8.86 -5.18
C LEU A 52 -7.79 8.85 -4.03
N VAL A 53 -6.83 9.79 -4.02
CA VAL A 53 -5.82 9.89 -2.96
C VAL A 53 -6.45 10.24 -1.61
N ASN A 54 -7.48 11.09 -1.61
CA ASN A 54 -8.19 11.50 -0.39
C ASN A 54 -9.29 10.52 0.05
N THR A 55 -9.47 9.40 -0.67
CA THR A 55 -10.49 8.40 -0.33
C THR A 55 -10.12 7.71 0.99
N LYS A 56 -10.92 7.97 2.03
CA LYS A 56 -10.72 7.38 3.38
C LYS A 56 -11.47 6.06 3.59
N GLU A 57 -12.41 5.73 2.72
CA GLU A 57 -13.26 4.54 2.74
C GLU A 57 -13.58 4.15 1.29
N ILE A 58 -13.72 2.86 0.99
CA ILE A 58 -14.07 2.42 -0.37
C ILE A 58 -15.43 3.05 -0.74
N PRO A 59 -15.52 3.86 -1.81
CA PRO A 59 -16.77 4.52 -2.15
C PRO A 59 -17.80 3.48 -2.56
N VAL A 60 -18.84 3.35 -1.74
CA VAL A 60 -19.96 2.40 -1.90
C VAL A 60 -20.66 2.57 -3.25
N ALA A 61 -20.56 3.74 -3.88
CA ALA A 61 -21.30 4.11 -5.08
C ALA A 61 -20.95 3.29 -6.35
N SER A 62 -19.70 2.84 -6.53
CA SER A 62 -19.36 1.94 -7.66
C SER A 62 -17.96 1.28 -7.52
N PRO A 63 -17.90 0.00 -7.11
CA PRO A 63 -16.68 -0.80 -7.09
C PRO A 63 -15.93 -0.86 -8.44
N ILE A 64 -16.68 -0.93 -9.55
CA ILE A 64 -16.11 -0.97 -10.91
C ILE A 64 -15.43 0.36 -11.24
N SER A 65 -16.11 1.48 -10.97
CA SER A 65 -15.57 2.81 -11.21
C SER A 65 -14.30 3.03 -10.39
N PHE A 66 -14.31 2.60 -9.13
CA PHE A 66 -13.16 2.70 -8.25
C PHE A 66 -11.97 1.86 -8.74
N ALA A 67 -12.19 0.57 -9.03
CA ALA A 67 -11.16 -0.31 -9.59
C ALA A 67 -10.55 0.28 -10.88
N ARG A 68 -11.39 0.77 -11.79
CA ARG A 68 -10.94 1.41 -13.04
C ARG A 68 -10.12 2.66 -12.78
N LYS A 69 -10.58 3.55 -11.91
CA LYS A 69 -9.84 4.78 -11.54
C LYS A 69 -8.48 4.44 -10.96
N GLN A 70 -8.41 3.54 -9.98
CA GLN A 70 -7.14 3.07 -9.41
C GLN A 70 -6.22 2.57 -10.53
N CYS A 71 -6.71 1.65 -11.35
CA CYS A 71 -5.94 1.01 -12.42
C CYS A 71 -5.59 1.90 -13.62
N THR A 72 -6.13 3.12 -13.69
CA THR A 72 -5.83 4.08 -14.76
C THR A 72 -4.95 5.22 -14.26
N LEU A 73 -5.13 5.64 -13.01
CA LEU A 73 -4.55 6.89 -12.50
C LEU A 73 -3.23 6.69 -11.73
N LYS A 74 -2.85 5.47 -11.33
CA LYS A 74 -1.64 5.26 -10.49
C LYS A 74 -0.39 5.92 -11.06
N THR A 75 -0.06 5.68 -12.32
CA THR A 75 1.19 6.21 -12.90
C THR A 75 1.24 7.73 -12.81
N GLN A 76 0.09 8.39 -13.02
CA GLN A 76 -0.03 9.84 -12.93
C GLN A 76 0.04 10.32 -11.48
N ILE A 77 -0.62 9.61 -10.56
CA ILE A 77 -0.60 9.88 -9.11
C ILE A 77 0.81 9.73 -8.54
N ASN A 78 1.51 8.63 -8.85
CA ASN A 78 2.89 8.41 -8.46
C ASN A 78 3.80 9.50 -9.05
N GLY A 79 3.60 9.89 -10.32
CA GLY A 79 4.33 11.01 -10.91
C GLY A 79 4.17 12.32 -10.15
N CYS A 80 3.02 12.59 -9.53
CA CYS A 80 2.84 13.75 -8.66
C CYS A 80 3.59 13.64 -7.34
N VAL A 81 3.70 12.43 -6.78
CA VAL A 81 4.51 12.18 -5.57
C VAL A 81 5.99 12.27 -5.85
N GLU A 82 6.47 11.78 -6.99
CA GLU A 82 7.87 11.94 -7.38
C GLU A 82 8.26 13.40 -7.52
N LYS A 83 7.39 14.24 -8.12
CA LYS A 83 7.64 15.69 -8.19
C LYS A 83 7.78 16.34 -6.82
N ALA A 84 6.99 15.89 -5.84
CA ALA A 84 7.09 16.36 -4.47
C ALA A 84 8.39 15.86 -3.82
N ASN A 85 8.69 14.57 -3.98
CA ASN A 85 9.91 13.95 -3.47
C ASN A 85 11.18 14.66 -3.97
N GLU A 86 11.24 15.06 -5.23
CA GLU A 86 12.38 15.79 -5.80
C GLU A 86 12.70 17.11 -5.07
N ILE A 87 11.71 17.75 -4.43
CA ILE A 87 11.89 18.99 -3.66
C ILE A 87 12.49 18.72 -2.28
N VAL A 88 12.19 17.55 -1.70
CA VAL A 88 12.50 17.22 -0.30
C VAL A 88 13.49 16.08 -0.11
N LYS A 89 13.91 15.39 -1.19
CA LYS A 89 14.83 14.23 -1.11
C LYS A 89 16.14 14.55 -0.40
N ASP A 90 16.64 15.79 -0.55
CA ASP A 90 17.87 16.25 0.10
C ASP A 90 17.67 16.58 1.59
N CYS A 91 16.42 16.71 2.06
CA CYS A 91 16.11 16.79 3.48
C CYS A 91 16.31 15.44 4.21
N PHE A 92 16.27 14.35 3.46
CA PHE A 92 16.17 13.00 3.99
C PHE A 92 17.55 12.39 4.16
N ASP A 93 17.73 11.64 5.24
CA ASP A 93 18.92 10.79 5.36
C ASP A 93 18.82 9.55 4.46
N THR A 94 19.88 8.74 4.46
CA THR A 94 19.93 7.51 3.66
C THR A 94 18.83 6.52 4.06
N THR A 95 18.46 6.46 5.34
CA THR A 95 17.44 5.54 5.86
C THR A 95 16.06 5.92 5.32
N GLN A 96 15.71 7.20 5.40
CA GLN A 96 14.43 7.71 4.90
C GLN A 96 14.30 7.56 3.39
N ASN A 97 15.33 7.93 2.62
CA ASN A 97 15.34 7.76 1.17
C ASN A 97 15.19 6.28 0.78
N HIS A 98 15.92 5.39 1.46
CA HIS A 98 15.79 3.96 1.25
C HIS A 98 14.37 3.45 1.54
N ALA A 99 13.74 3.91 2.62
CA ALA A 99 12.37 3.53 2.95
C ALA A 99 11.36 3.97 1.88
N ILE A 100 11.49 5.19 1.35
CA ILE A 100 10.63 5.68 0.26
C ILE A 100 10.74 4.76 -0.96
N ASP A 101 11.96 4.37 -1.34
CA ASP A 101 12.19 3.46 -2.47
C ASP A 101 11.60 2.06 -2.24
N VAL A 102 11.77 1.49 -1.04
CA VAL A 102 11.23 0.18 -0.68
C VAL A 102 9.70 0.19 -0.73
N TRP A 103 9.06 1.17 -0.11
CA TRP A 103 7.59 1.28 -0.13
C TRP A 103 7.04 1.53 -1.53
N LYS A 104 7.76 2.28 -2.37
CA LYS A 104 7.40 2.47 -3.78
C LYS A 104 7.42 1.17 -4.58
N LYS A 105 8.41 0.29 -4.33
CA LYS A 105 8.46 -1.06 -4.93
C LYS A 105 7.28 -1.91 -4.47
N ILE A 106 7.04 -1.99 -3.16
CA ILE A 106 5.91 -2.74 -2.56
C ILE A 106 4.57 -2.27 -3.16
N ASP A 107 4.35 -0.96 -3.21
CA ASP A 107 3.12 -0.39 -3.77
C ASP A 107 2.95 -0.72 -5.25
N THR A 108 4.05 -0.77 -6.01
CA THR A 108 4.04 -1.18 -7.43
C THR A 108 3.60 -2.63 -7.58
N GLU A 109 4.14 -3.54 -6.78
CA GLU A 109 3.74 -4.95 -6.78
C GLU A 109 2.27 -5.16 -6.42
N ILE A 110 1.80 -4.52 -5.35
CA ILE A 110 0.40 -4.58 -4.92
C ILE A 110 -0.51 -4.11 -6.05
N TYR A 111 -0.13 -3.03 -6.72
CA TYR A 111 -0.91 -2.52 -7.83
C TYR A 111 -0.91 -3.43 -9.05
N ASP A 112 0.25 -3.93 -9.47
CA ASP A 112 0.34 -4.81 -10.63
C ASP A 112 -0.52 -6.08 -10.42
N TYR A 113 -0.59 -6.58 -9.19
CA TYR A 113 -1.49 -7.65 -8.80
C TYR A 113 -2.97 -7.25 -8.91
N LEU A 114 -3.35 -6.13 -8.28
CA LEU A 114 -4.73 -5.63 -8.23
C LEU A 114 -5.29 -5.26 -9.62
N CYS A 115 -4.45 -4.61 -10.42
CA CYS A 115 -4.78 -4.06 -11.73
C CYS A 115 -4.42 -4.96 -12.91
N GLY A 116 -3.69 -6.04 -12.65
CA GLY A 116 -3.53 -7.16 -13.56
C GLY A 116 -4.87 -7.69 -14.05
N ASN A 117 -4.87 -8.36 -15.21
CA ASN A 117 -6.08 -8.91 -15.82
C ASN A 117 -7.22 -7.87 -15.97
N LYS A 118 -6.86 -6.64 -16.40
CA LYS A 118 -7.79 -5.50 -16.59
C LYS A 118 -8.54 -5.10 -15.30
N GLY A 119 -7.90 -5.24 -14.13
CA GLY A 119 -8.48 -4.88 -12.84
C GLY A 119 -9.55 -5.85 -12.34
N ARG A 120 -9.59 -7.10 -12.84
CA ARG A 120 -10.55 -8.11 -12.38
C ARG A 120 -10.38 -8.41 -10.89
N VAL A 121 -9.14 -8.41 -10.38
CA VAL A 121 -8.84 -8.61 -8.97
C VAL A 121 -9.37 -7.44 -8.15
N SER A 122 -9.00 -6.20 -8.49
CA SER A 122 -9.56 -4.99 -7.86
C SER A 122 -11.08 -4.97 -7.87
N PHE A 123 -11.74 -5.28 -9.00
CA PHE A 123 -13.20 -5.32 -9.06
C PHE A 123 -13.79 -6.39 -8.13
N THR A 124 -13.23 -7.61 -8.17
CA THR A 124 -13.68 -8.72 -7.32
C THR A 124 -13.50 -8.40 -5.84
N TYR A 125 -12.42 -7.70 -5.53
CA TYR A 125 -12.18 -7.14 -4.22
C TYR A 125 -13.26 -6.08 -3.91
N TYR A 126 -13.27 -4.92 -4.55
CA TYR A 126 -14.15 -3.78 -4.21
C TYR A 126 -15.65 -4.07 -4.24
N ARG A 127 -16.12 -5.10 -4.96
CA ARG A 127 -17.57 -5.45 -5.03
C ARG A 127 -18.14 -6.09 -3.76
N ARG A 128 -17.34 -6.33 -2.72
CA ARG A 128 -17.86 -6.86 -1.45
C ARG A 128 -18.82 -5.88 -0.78
N GLU A 129 -19.71 -6.44 0.04
CA GLU A 129 -20.61 -5.68 0.89
C GLU A 129 -19.84 -4.81 1.89
N SER A 130 -20.45 -3.69 2.30
CA SER A 130 -19.86 -2.75 3.27
C SER A 130 -19.50 -3.39 4.61
N THR A 131 -20.25 -4.41 5.02
CA THR A 131 -20.00 -5.22 6.23
C THR A 131 -18.68 -5.97 6.14
N CYS A 132 -18.38 -6.60 5.01
CA CYS A 132 -17.08 -7.24 4.79
C CYS A 132 -15.93 -6.21 4.86
N TRP A 133 -16.13 -5.00 4.35
CA TRP A 133 -15.11 -3.95 4.46
C TRP A 133 -14.89 -3.51 5.90
N LYS A 134 -15.94 -2.99 6.53
CA LYS A 134 -15.85 -2.33 7.82
C LYS A 134 -15.55 -3.35 8.92
N ASP A 135 -16.34 -4.42 8.96
CA ASP A 135 -16.34 -5.38 10.07
C ASP A 135 -15.40 -6.56 9.83
N GLY A 136 -15.18 -6.93 8.56
CA GLY A 136 -14.18 -7.93 8.19
C GLY A 136 -12.79 -7.31 8.10
N VAL A 137 -12.48 -6.68 6.96
CA VAL A 137 -11.13 -6.18 6.65
C VAL A 137 -10.64 -5.14 7.66
N GLY A 138 -11.46 -4.15 7.98
CA GLY A 138 -11.13 -3.09 8.93
C GLY A 138 -10.80 -3.61 10.33
N ASN A 139 -11.74 -4.32 10.95
CA ASN A 139 -11.56 -4.84 12.32
C ASN A 139 -10.50 -5.94 12.41
N ALA A 140 -10.45 -6.87 11.46
CA ALA A 140 -9.42 -7.91 11.44
C ALA A 140 -8.05 -7.27 11.36
N SER A 141 -7.84 -6.31 10.45
CA SER A 141 -6.53 -5.65 10.33
C SER A 141 -6.16 -4.91 11.61
N ALA A 142 -7.08 -4.14 12.21
CA ALA A 142 -6.80 -3.42 13.45
C ALA A 142 -6.45 -4.37 14.61
N THR A 143 -7.19 -5.47 14.73
CA THR A 143 -6.97 -6.50 15.76
C THR A 143 -5.64 -7.20 15.53
N CYS A 144 -5.36 -7.61 14.29
CA CYS A 144 -4.15 -8.33 13.94
C CYS A 144 -2.91 -7.47 14.05
N ILE A 145 -2.95 -6.19 13.66
CA ILE A 145 -1.87 -5.23 13.91
C ILE A 145 -1.62 -5.11 15.41
N LYS A 146 -2.66 -4.79 16.20
CA LYS A 146 -2.52 -4.61 17.66
C LYS A 146 -1.93 -5.82 18.37
N ASN A 147 -2.30 -7.03 17.95
CA ASN A 147 -1.90 -8.26 18.63
C ASN A 147 -0.55 -8.81 18.17
N ASN A 148 -0.18 -8.59 16.91
CA ASN A 148 0.99 -9.22 16.31
C ASN A 148 2.13 -8.24 16.02
N ILE A 149 1.81 -6.98 15.73
CA ILE A 149 2.79 -5.92 15.48
C ILE A 149 2.84 -5.04 16.73
N LYS A 150 3.73 -5.39 17.66
CA LYS A 150 3.70 -4.84 19.04
C LYS A 150 4.34 -3.46 19.16
N SER A 151 5.10 -3.05 18.14
CA SER A 151 5.86 -1.81 18.12
C SER A 151 5.16 -0.77 17.25
N GLU A 152 5.12 0.48 17.73
CA GLU A 152 4.85 1.65 16.88
C GLU A 152 6.06 1.83 15.96
N LEU A 153 6.14 1.00 14.91
CA LEU A 153 7.29 0.98 14.02
C LEU A 153 7.21 2.15 13.03
N PRO A 154 8.26 2.97 12.94
CA PRO A 154 8.31 4.03 11.94
C PRO A 154 8.40 3.43 10.53
N LEU A 155 7.44 3.77 9.67
CA LEU A 155 7.42 3.26 8.29
C LEU A 155 8.62 3.75 7.45
N TYR A 156 9.26 4.84 7.86
CA TYR A 156 10.46 5.40 7.25
C TYR A 156 11.77 4.71 7.67
N ASP A 157 11.72 3.65 8.47
CA ASP A 157 12.90 2.92 8.96
C ASP A 157 12.77 1.42 8.65
N ILE A 158 13.18 1.03 7.44
CA ILE A 158 13.11 -0.36 6.96
C ILE A 158 13.93 -1.30 7.86
N ALA A 159 15.10 -0.87 8.33
CA ALA A 159 15.94 -1.70 9.20
C ALA A 159 15.22 -2.05 10.51
N LYS A 160 14.56 -1.08 11.15
CA LYS A 160 13.71 -1.39 12.32
C LYS A 160 12.52 -2.26 11.94
N LEU A 161 11.90 -2.08 10.78
CA LEU A 161 10.82 -2.97 10.35
C LEU A 161 11.31 -4.42 10.13
N GLN A 162 12.55 -4.59 9.68
CA GLN A 162 13.19 -5.89 9.46
C GLN A 162 13.41 -6.66 10.76
N ASP A 163 13.76 -5.98 11.86
CA ASP A 163 13.90 -6.61 13.18
C ASP A 163 12.61 -7.30 13.66
N HIS A 164 11.46 -6.91 13.09
CA HIS A 164 10.14 -7.43 13.43
C HIS A 164 9.54 -8.33 12.32
N CYS A 165 10.36 -8.89 11.42
CA CYS A 165 9.88 -9.77 10.36
C CYS A 165 9.11 -11.02 10.81
N SER A 166 9.40 -11.51 12.02
CA SER A 166 8.63 -12.60 12.64
C SER A 166 7.19 -12.18 12.98
N GLU A 167 6.96 -10.90 13.32
CA GLU A 167 5.66 -10.33 13.64
C GLU A 167 4.73 -10.27 12.43
N PHE A 168 5.26 -10.02 11.23
CA PHE A 168 4.51 -10.08 9.98
C PHE A 168 3.92 -11.46 9.70
N SER A 169 4.58 -12.54 10.15
CA SER A 169 4.05 -13.90 10.02
C SER A 169 2.86 -14.15 10.97
N GLY A 170 2.90 -13.56 12.17
CA GLY A 170 1.76 -13.55 13.10
C GLY A 170 0.57 -12.77 12.54
N TYR A 171 0.84 -11.61 11.94
CA TYR A 171 -0.17 -10.80 11.25
C TYR A 171 -0.82 -11.57 10.09
N GLU A 172 -0.03 -12.21 9.21
CA GLU A 172 -0.52 -13.04 8.10
C GLU A 172 -1.45 -14.17 8.58
N LYS A 173 -1.05 -14.89 9.63
CA LYS A 173 -1.87 -15.95 10.23
C LYS A 173 -3.18 -15.40 10.79
N CYS A 174 -3.10 -14.31 11.58
CA CYS A 174 -4.27 -13.68 12.17
C CYS A 174 -5.29 -13.21 11.11
N MET A 175 -4.82 -12.56 10.04
CA MET A 175 -5.69 -12.14 8.93
C MET A 175 -6.37 -13.33 8.25
N THR A 176 -5.65 -14.45 8.12
CA THR A 176 -6.18 -15.68 7.51
C THR A 176 -7.30 -16.31 8.33
N GLU A 177 -7.19 -16.22 9.66
CA GLU A 177 -8.17 -16.75 10.60
C GLU A 177 -9.39 -15.82 10.78
N ASP A 178 -9.19 -14.50 10.74
CA ASP A 178 -10.23 -13.53 11.07
C ASP A 178 -11.09 -13.07 9.88
N ILE A 179 -10.51 -12.88 8.69
CA ILE A 179 -11.25 -12.40 7.52
C ILE A 179 -12.44 -13.31 7.13
N PRO A 180 -12.29 -14.65 7.08
CA PRO A 180 -13.40 -15.54 6.70
C PRO A 180 -14.60 -15.52 7.66
N LYS A 181 -14.47 -14.96 8.86
CA LYS A 181 -15.57 -14.85 9.83
C LYS A 181 -16.65 -13.86 9.38
N THR A 182 -16.31 -12.92 8.51
CA THR A 182 -17.18 -11.80 8.10
C THR A 182 -17.17 -11.55 6.59
N CYS A 183 -16.18 -12.08 5.87
CA CYS A 183 -16.04 -11.95 4.44
C CYS A 183 -16.08 -13.31 3.72
N PRO A 184 -16.47 -13.34 2.43
CA PRO A 184 -16.27 -14.50 1.57
C PRO A 184 -14.80 -14.97 1.53
N GLN A 185 -14.57 -16.28 1.47
CA GLN A 185 -13.23 -16.90 1.49
C GLN A 185 -12.29 -16.36 0.40
N ASP A 186 -12.82 -16.00 -0.77
CA ASP A 186 -12.03 -15.42 -1.86
C ASP A 186 -11.48 -14.02 -1.52
N THR A 187 -11.96 -13.37 -0.45
CA THR A 187 -11.39 -12.11 0.08
C THR A 187 -9.99 -12.34 0.66
N ILE A 188 -9.79 -13.38 1.46
CA ILE A 188 -8.46 -13.68 1.99
C ILE A 188 -7.51 -14.18 0.90
N THR A 189 -8.02 -14.90 -0.11
CA THR A 189 -7.25 -15.26 -1.31
C THR A 189 -6.68 -14.04 -2.05
N ILE A 190 -7.41 -12.92 -2.05
CA ILE A 190 -6.95 -11.65 -2.63
C ILE A 190 -5.97 -10.91 -1.70
N LEU A 191 -6.21 -10.93 -0.39
CA LEU A 191 -5.39 -10.20 0.58
C LEU A 191 -4.04 -10.86 0.85
N LEU A 192 -3.95 -12.19 0.82
CA LEU A 192 -2.72 -12.93 1.11
C LEU A 192 -1.54 -12.52 0.22
N PRO A 193 -1.68 -12.41 -1.11
CA PRO A 193 -0.61 -11.88 -1.97
C PRO A 193 -0.16 -10.48 -1.56
N ILE A 194 -1.07 -9.58 -1.20
CA ILE A 194 -0.75 -8.21 -0.74
C ILE A 194 0.08 -8.26 0.54
N ILE A 195 -0.39 -9.01 1.55
CA ILE A 195 0.30 -9.18 2.84
C ILE A 195 1.71 -9.75 2.63
N LYS A 196 1.83 -10.75 1.74
CA LYS A 196 3.14 -11.35 1.40
C LYS A 196 4.06 -10.38 0.68
N SER A 197 3.54 -9.52 -0.18
CA SER A 197 4.33 -8.49 -0.88
C SER A 197 4.93 -7.50 0.12
N ILE A 198 4.14 -7.04 1.09
CA ILE A 198 4.60 -6.15 2.16
C ILE A 198 5.67 -6.86 2.99
N LYS A 199 5.38 -8.07 3.47
CA LYS A 199 6.32 -8.86 4.26
C LYS A 199 7.63 -9.10 3.51
N ASN A 200 7.58 -9.55 2.25
CA ASN A 200 8.78 -9.84 1.48
C ASN A 200 9.57 -8.57 1.14
N GLY A 201 8.89 -7.49 0.75
CA GLY A 201 9.54 -6.23 0.42
C GLY A 201 10.21 -5.57 1.64
N ILE A 202 9.73 -5.83 2.86
CA ILE A 202 10.41 -5.39 4.08
C ILE A 202 11.51 -6.39 4.47
N CYS A 203 11.17 -7.68 4.57
CA CYS A 203 12.01 -8.70 5.20
C CYS A 203 13.09 -9.31 4.32
N ASN A 204 12.91 -9.27 3.01
CA ASN A 204 13.83 -9.86 2.04
C ASN A 204 14.48 -8.80 1.16
N ASP A 205 14.36 -7.50 1.47
CA ASP A 205 15.17 -6.46 0.82
C ASP A 205 16.62 -6.59 1.33
N ILE A 206 17.28 -7.60 0.77
CA ILE A 206 18.71 -7.79 0.81
C ILE A 206 19.24 -6.84 -0.28
N VAL A 207 19.88 -5.75 0.16
CA VAL A 207 20.93 -4.95 -0.49
C VAL A 207 20.88 -4.83 -2.04
N PRO A 208 20.96 -3.61 -2.62
CA PRO A 208 20.90 -3.39 -4.08
C PRO A 208 21.72 -4.40 -4.91
N GLY A 209 21.04 -5.19 -5.75
CA GLY A 209 21.73 -6.08 -6.72
C GLY A 209 21.11 -7.45 -7.04
N GLN A 210 20.00 -7.87 -6.42
CA GLN A 210 19.37 -9.17 -6.75
C GLN A 210 17.93 -9.01 -7.28
N ASP A 211 17.77 -9.24 -8.59
CA ASP A 211 16.53 -9.23 -9.37
C ASP A 211 15.64 -10.49 -9.15
N ASP A 212 15.65 -11.13 -7.99
CA ASP A 212 15.00 -12.45 -7.79
C ASP A 212 13.51 -12.39 -7.40
N TYR A 213 12.95 -11.22 -7.12
CA TYR A 213 11.58 -11.09 -6.58
C TYR A 213 10.45 -11.19 -7.64
N LYS A 214 10.76 -11.00 -8.93
CA LYS A 214 9.78 -11.08 -10.04
C LYS A 214 9.19 -12.48 -10.28
N GLN A 215 9.73 -13.53 -9.67
CA GLN A 215 9.23 -14.90 -9.85
C GLN A 215 7.91 -15.17 -9.09
N PHE A 216 7.63 -14.47 -8.00
CA PHE A 216 6.51 -14.81 -7.12
C PHE A 216 5.13 -14.55 -7.75
N PHE A 217 4.96 -13.41 -8.43
CA PHE A 217 3.71 -13.10 -9.13
C PHE A 217 3.51 -13.87 -10.43
N LYS A 218 4.61 -14.28 -11.10
CA LYS A 218 4.51 -15.17 -12.26
C LYS A 218 3.85 -16.49 -11.89
N GLN A 219 4.12 -17.05 -10.70
CA GLN A 219 3.48 -18.28 -10.25
C GLN A 219 2.01 -18.09 -9.86
N ALA A 220 1.65 -16.96 -9.24
CA ALA A 220 0.25 -16.66 -8.91
C ALA A 220 -0.62 -16.36 -10.15
N LEU A 221 0.00 -15.88 -11.24
CA LEU A 221 -0.67 -15.63 -12.52
C LEU A 221 -0.62 -16.83 -13.48
N SER A 222 0.32 -17.78 -13.29
CA SER A 222 0.43 -19.00 -14.11
C SER A 222 -0.30 -20.21 -13.51
N GLY A 223 -0.70 -20.15 -12.24
CA GLY A 223 -1.53 -21.17 -11.59
C GLY A 223 -3.01 -20.94 -11.85
N ASP A 224 -3.50 -21.44 -12.99
CA ASP A 224 -4.89 -21.80 -13.28
C ASP A 224 -6.00 -21.14 -12.43
N PHE A 225 -6.48 -19.99 -12.89
CA PHE A 225 -7.91 -19.66 -12.78
C PHE A 225 -8.68 -20.47 -13.84
N MET A 226 -8.70 -21.80 -13.71
CA MET A 226 -9.67 -22.67 -14.38
C MET A 226 -10.75 -23.05 -13.37
N PHE A 227 -11.72 -22.16 -13.17
CA PHE A 227 -13.11 -22.47 -12.79
C PHE A 227 -14.01 -21.34 -13.30
#